data_AF-A0A2N9N7V5-F1
#
_entry.id   AF-A0A2N9N7V5-F1
#
_cell.length_a   1.000
_cell.length_b   1.000
_cell.length_c   1.000
_cell.angle_alpha   90.00
_cell.angle_beta   90.00
_cell.angle_gamma   90.00
#
_symmetry.space_group_name_H-M   'P 1'
#
loop_
_entity.id
_entity.type
_entity.pdbx_description
1 polymer ?
#
loop_
_entity_poly.entity_id
_entity_poly.type
_entity_poly.pdbx_seq_one_letter_code
_entity_poly.pdbx_strand_id
1 'polypeptide(L)' 'MDAEQTIAEIEYLERIFAVPDTRPLSMGDLSAANRRHDDMLAHSPWFRLWQRYGICCRPESPVISRAEIDS' A
#
# COMPACT_ATOMS: atom_id res chain seq x y z
N MET A 1 -2.00 0.86 40.90
CA MET A 1 -1.81 0.26 39.57
C MET A 1 -0.62 -0.65 39.69
N ASP A 2 -0.75 -1.93 39.36
CA ASP A 2 0.37 -2.88 39.42
C ASP A 2 1.20 -2.77 38.14
N ALA A 3 2.49 -2.45 38.28
CA ALA A 3 3.36 -2.19 37.15
C ALA A 3 3.61 -3.47 36.33
N GLU A 4 3.78 -4.61 37.01
CA GLU A 4 3.99 -5.91 36.36
C GLU A 4 2.77 -6.33 35.56
N GLN A 5 1.57 -6.19 36.14
CA GLN A 5 0.32 -6.39 35.41
C GLN A 5 0.23 -5.49 34.17
N THR A 6 0.58 -4.21 34.29
CA THR A 6 0.51 -3.26 33.17
C THR A 6 1.47 -3.65 32.05
N ILE A 7 2.70 -4.07 32.39
CA ILE A 7 3.69 -4.55 31.42
C ILE A 7 3.17 -5.80 30.71
N ALA A 8 2.64 -6.77 31.45
CA ALA A 8 2.10 -8.00 30.88
C ALA A 8 0.93 -7.73 29.91
N GLU A 9 0.07 -6.77 30.22
CA GLU A 9 -1.04 -6.35 29.34
C GLU A 9 -0.53 -5.70 28.04
N ILE A 10 0.51 -4.86 28.12
CA ILE A 10 1.14 -4.25 26.94
C ILE A 10 1.78 -5.33 26.06
N GLU A 11 2.60 -6.21 26.64
CA GLU A 11 3.26 -7.29 25.89
C GLU A 11 2.23 -8.22 25.22
N TYR A 12 1.10 -8.47 25.88
CA TYR A 12 0.01 -9.25 25.30
C TYR A 12 -0.62 -8.55 24.09
N LEU A 13 -0.87 -7.24 24.17
CA LEU A 13 -1.37 -6.45 23.05
C LEU A 13 -0.38 -6.43 21.89
N GLU A 14 0.91 -6.23 22.16
CA GLU A 14 1.95 -6.24 21.13
C GLU A 14 1.99 -7.58 20.37
N ARG A 15 1.83 -8.70 21.08
CA ARG A 15 1.74 -10.03 20.43
C ARG A 15 0.53 -10.16 19.50
N ILE A 16 -0.62 -9.61 19.89
CA ILE A 16 -1.81 -9.60 19.03
C ILE A 16 -1.57 -8.75 17.77
N PHE A 17 -0.98 -7.56 17.92
CA PHE A 17 -0.72 -6.65 16.81
C PHE A 17 0.45 -7.08 15.91
N ALA A 18 1.30 -8.00 16.36
CA ALA A 18 2.36 -8.59 15.54
C ALA A 18 1.82 -9.60 14.51
N VAL A 19 0.58 -10.08 14.68
CA VAL A 19 -0.07 -10.99 13.71
C VAL A 19 -0.42 -10.20 12.44
N PRO A 20 -0.18 -10.76 11.23
CA PRO A 20 -0.58 -10.11 9.99
C PRO A 20 -2.06 -9.73 10.01
N ASP A 21 -2.38 -8.49 9.63
CA ASP A 21 -3.77 -8.08 9.42
C ASP A 21 -4.36 -8.88 8.26
N THR A 22 -5.37 -9.69 8.55
CA THR A 22 -6.03 -10.58 7.58
C THR A 22 -7.30 -9.97 6.99
N ARG A 23 -7.67 -8.77 7.41
CA ARG A 23 -8.85 -8.09 6.84
C ARG A 23 -8.60 -7.79 5.35
N PRO A 24 -9.66 -7.79 4.52
CA PRO A 24 -9.55 -7.31 3.15
C PRO A 24 -9.04 -5.88 3.11
N LEU A 25 -8.17 -5.58 2.14
CA LEU A 25 -7.63 -4.23 1.98
C LEU A 25 -8.75 -3.24 1.65
N SER A 26 -8.84 -2.19 2.45
CA SER A 26 -9.68 -1.04 2.14
C SER A 26 -9.05 -0.18 1.05
N MET A 27 -9.82 0.76 0.50
CA MET A 27 -9.28 1.76 -0.43
C MET A 27 -8.17 2.61 0.21
N GLY A 28 -8.25 2.87 1.51
CA GLY A 28 -7.22 3.58 2.25
C GLY A 28 -5.92 2.79 2.32
N ASP A 29 -6.02 1.48 2.59
CA ASP A 29 -4.86 0.59 2.66
C ASP A 29 -4.16 0.47 1.31
N LEU A 30 -4.94 0.34 0.23
CA LEU A 30 -4.42 0.34 -1.14
C LEU A 30 -3.74 1.66 -1.49
N SER A 31 -4.33 2.79 -1.13
CA SER A 31 -3.73 4.11 -1.36
C SER A 31 -2.41 4.28 -0.59
N ALA A 32 -2.36 3.83 0.67
CA ALA A 32 -1.15 3.88 1.48
C ALA A 32 -0.04 2.96 0.93
N ALA A 33 -0.40 1.75 0.51
CA ALA A 33 0.53 0.81 -0.11
C ALA A 33 1.12 1.37 -1.42
N ASN A 34 0.27 1.98 -2.26
CA ASN A 34 0.70 2.63 -3.50
C ASN A 34 1.65 3.79 -3.21
N ARG A 35 1.34 4.66 -2.25
CA ARG A 35 2.24 5.77 -1.87
C ARG A 35 3.62 5.26 -1.45
N ARG A 36 3.66 4.24 -0.59
CA ARG A 36 4.92 3.64 -0.13
C ARG A 36 5.73 3.06 -1.29
N HIS A 37 5.05 2.39 -2.23
CA HIS A 37 5.68 1.87 -3.44
C HIS A 37 6.27 3.00 -4.30
N ASP A 38 5.52 4.08 -4.47
CA ASP A 38 5.94 5.24 -5.25
C ASP A 38 7.16 5.92 -4.63
N ASP A 39 7.17 6.10 -3.32
CA ASP A 39 8.30 6.65 -2.56
C ASP A 39 9.55 5.78 -2.71
N MET A 40 9.39 4.45 -2.60
CA MET A 40 10.49 3.49 -2.73
C MET A 40 11.11 3.53 -4.14
N LEU A 41 10.30 3.73 -5.18
CA LEU A 41 10.75 3.72 -6.57
C LEU A 41 10.99 5.10 -7.17
N ALA A 42 10.81 6.19 -6.42
CA ALA A 42 10.95 7.57 -6.91
C ALA A 42 12.31 7.84 -7.62
N HIS A 43 13.35 7.12 -7.23
CA HIS A 43 14.69 7.26 -7.80
C HIS A 43 14.96 6.34 -9.01
N SER A 44 14.08 5.36 -9.27
CA SER A 44 14.22 4.43 -10.39
C SER A 44 13.97 5.15 -11.72
N PRO A 45 14.94 5.11 -12.67
CA PRO A 45 14.76 5.70 -13.99
C PRO A 45 13.55 5.11 -14.75
N TRP A 46 13.34 3.80 -14.61
CA TRP A 46 12.20 3.11 -15.22
C TRP A 46 10.87 3.56 -14.63
N PHE A 47 10.81 3.70 -13.31
CA PHE A 47 9.59 4.15 -12.64
C PHE A 47 9.20 5.57 -13.03
N ARG A 48 10.18 6.49 -13.09
CA ARG A 48 9.95 7.85 -13.59
C ARG A 48 9.48 7.88 -15.04
N LEU A 49 10.04 7.01 -15.89
CA LEU A 49 9.62 6.88 -17.28
C LEU A 49 8.15 6.42 -17.37
N TRP A 50 7.78 5.40 -16.61
CA TRP A 50 6.40 4.90 -16.57
C TRP A 50 5.41 5.92 -16.02
N GLN A 51 5.77 6.69 -14.99
CA GLN A 51 4.95 7.80 -14.50
C GLN A 51 4.72 8.85 -15.60
N ARG A 52 5.77 9.22 -16.37
CA ARG A 52 5.66 10.19 -17.47
C ARG A 52 4.66 9.77 -18.54
N TYR A 53 4.54 8.48 -18.80
CA TYR A 53 3.58 7.92 -19.77
C TYR A 53 2.24 7.49 -19.12
N GLY A 54 2.05 7.76 -17.83
CA GLY A 54 0.85 7.38 -17.09
C GLY A 54 0.65 5.86 -16.98
N ILE A 55 1.69 5.05 -17.07
CA ILE A 55 1.58 3.59 -16.95
C ILE A 55 1.43 3.18 -15.46
N CYS A 56 2.03 3.95 -14.55
CA CYS A 56 1.97 3.71 -13.11
C CYS A 56 1.29 4.88 -12.37
N CYS A 57 0.70 4.59 -11.20
CA CYS A 57 0.16 5.59 -10.26
C CYS A 57 -0.96 6.49 -10.81
N ARG A 58 -1.85 5.95 -11.67
CA ARG A 58 -2.98 6.74 -12.17
C ARG A 58 -3.91 7.15 -11.01
N PRO A 59 -4.40 8.41 -10.99
CA PRO A 59 -5.44 8.80 -10.04
C PRO A 59 -6.77 8.08 -10.30
N GLU A 60 -6.95 7.55 -11.52
CA GLU A 60 -8.14 6.85 -11.96
C GLU A 60 -7.77 5.47 -12.52
N SER A 61 -8.62 4.46 -12.29
CA SER A 61 -8.42 3.14 -12.90
C SER A 61 -8.38 3.27 -14.43
N PRO A 62 -7.44 2.59 -15.12
CA PRO A 62 -7.41 2.63 -16.58
C PRO A 62 -8.73 2.09 -17.14
N VAL A 63 -9.41 2.91 -17.93
CA VAL A 63 -10.57 2.47 -18.71
C VAL A 63 -10.04 1.65 -19.89
N ILE A 64 -10.08 0.32 -19.77
CA ILE A 64 -9.74 -0.56 -20.89
C ILE A 64 -10.88 -0.48 -21.91
N SER A 65 -10.78 0.47 -22.84
CA SER A 65 -11.63 0.48 -24.03
C SER A 65 -11.02 -0.49 -25.06
N ARG A 66 -11.82 -1.45 -25.52
CA ARG A 66 -11.43 -2.53 -26.45
C ARG A 66 -11.08 -2.03 -27.87
N ALA A 67 -11.03 -0.73 -28.12
CA ALA A 67 -11.02 -0.15 -29.45
C ALA A 67 -9.62 0.07 -30.09
N GLU A 68 -8.52 -0.05 -29.34
CA GLU A 68 -7.17 0.25 -29.86
C GLU A 68 -6.31 -1.01 -30.09
N ILE A 69 -6.91 -2.11 -30.55
CA ILE A 69 -6.16 -3.32 -30.97
C ILE A 69 -6.09 -3.46 -32.50
N ASP A 70 -6.90 -2.72 -33.26
CA ASP A 70 -6.90 -2.79 -34.73
C ASP A 70 -6.65 -1.39 -35.36
N SER A 71 -5.37 -1.02 -35.56
CA SER A 71 -4.92 -0.08 -36.61
C SER A 71 -3.45 -0.30 -36.96
#